data_AF-A0A3A9EVE9-F1
#
_entry.id   AF-A0A3A9EVE9-F1
#
_cell.length_a   1.000
_cell.length_b   1.000
_cell.length_c   1.000
_cell.angle_alpha   90.00
_cell.angle_beta   90.00
_cell.angle_gamma   90.00
#
_symmetry.space_group_name_H-M   'P 1'
#
loop_
_entity.id
_entity.type
_entity.pdbx_description
1 polymer ?
#
loop_
_entity_poly.entity_id
_entity_poly.type
_entity_poly.pdbx_seq_one_letter_code
_entity_poly.pdbx_strand_id
1 'polypeptide(L)' 'MNPKIKKINTEYEKNAAKITELQARQEELAKQRTELENLDIIGLVRSMGLDPDQLAALIHNAQHGAPVGEGDSSHENV' A
#
# COMPACT_ATOMS: atom_id res chain seq x y z
N MET A 1 -45.76 -3.61 10.36
CA MET A 1 -44.62 -3.42 9.42
C MET A 1 -44.71 -4.44 8.29
N ASN A 2 -44.46 -4.06 7.04
CA ASN A 2 -44.58 -4.97 5.88
C ASN A 2 -43.54 -6.12 5.99
N PRO A 3 -43.94 -7.40 5.92
CA PRO A 3 -43.01 -8.54 6.01
C PRO A 3 -41.89 -8.54 4.98
N LYS A 4 -42.13 -7.98 3.78
CA LYS A 4 -41.09 -7.83 2.74
C LYS A 4 -40.03 -6.82 3.17
N ILE A 5 -40.44 -5.70 3.78
CA ILE A 5 -39.51 -4.68 4.31
C ILE A 5 -38.64 -5.29 5.42
N LYS A 6 -39.24 -6.09 6.32
CA LYS A 6 -38.47 -6.75 7.39
C LYS A 6 -37.37 -7.67 6.80
N LYS A 7 -37.69 -8.45 5.77
CA LYS A 7 -36.71 -9.31 5.08
C LYS A 7 -35.59 -8.50 4.42
N ILE A 8 -35.93 -7.42 3.73
CA ILE A 8 -34.94 -6.53 3.09
C ILE A 8 -33.99 -5.95 4.15
N ASN A 9 -34.52 -5.46 5.27
CA ASN A 9 -33.68 -4.90 6.34
C ASN A 9 -32.72 -5.94 6.92
N THR A 10 -33.19 -7.18 7.15
CA THR A 10 -32.33 -8.27 7.64
C THR A 10 -31.21 -8.60 6.65
N GLU A 11 -31.49 -8.65 5.35
CA GLU A 11 -30.43 -8.89 4.35
C GLU A 11 -29.48 -7.68 4.23
N TYR A 12 -29.99 -6.46 4.38
CA TYR A 12 -29.17 -5.25 4.42
C TYR A 12 -28.19 -5.26 5.60
N GLU A 13 -28.65 -5.60 6.80
CA GLU A 13 -27.82 -5.72 8.00
C GLU A 13 -26.74 -6.81 7.86
N LYS A 14 -27.09 -7.97 7.29
CA LYS A 14 -26.12 -9.02 6.98
C LYS A 14 -25.04 -8.54 6.01
N ASN A 15 -25.44 -7.85 4.95
CA ASN A 15 -24.50 -7.31 3.98
C ASN A 15 -23.58 -6.25 4.61
N ALA A 16 -24.13 -5.36 5.44
CA ALA A 16 -23.33 -4.37 6.16
C ALA A 16 -22.28 -5.06 7.06
N ALA A 17 -22.68 -6.08 7.83
CA ALA A 17 -21.77 -6.85 8.64
C ALA A 17 -20.68 -7.53 7.80
N LYS A 18 -21.04 -8.09 6.64
CA LYS A 18 -20.07 -8.73 5.75
C LYS A 18 -19.08 -7.73 5.13
N ILE A 19 -19.55 -6.54 4.78
CA ILE A 19 -18.68 -5.45 4.30
C ILE A 19 -17.67 -5.08 5.36
N THR A 20 -18.09 -4.88 6.61
CA THR A 20 -17.17 -4.56 7.72
C THR A 20 -16.13 -5.66 7.94
N GLU A 21 -16.54 -6.94 7.91
CA GLU A 21 -15.61 -8.07 8.03
C GLU A 21 -14.57 -8.09 6.89
N LEU A 22 -15.02 -7.87 5.66
CA LEU A 22 -14.13 -7.85 4.49
C LEU A 22 -13.17 -6.65 4.51
N GLN A 23 -13.62 -5.49 4.98
CA GLN A 23 -12.78 -4.30 5.14
C GLN A 23 -11.68 -4.53 6.18
N ALA A 24 -12.02 -5.08 7.35
CA ALA A 24 -11.03 -5.44 8.36
C ALA A 24 -9.99 -6.44 7.83
N ARG A 25 -10.43 -7.43 7.03
CA ARG A 25 -9.51 -8.36 6.37
C ARG A 25 -8.61 -7.68 5.34
N GLN A 26 -9.10 -6.70 4.60
CA GLN A 26 -8.29 -5.93 3.65
C GLN A 26 -7.19 -5.13 4.36
N GLU A 27 -7.50 -4.52 5.51
CA GLU A 27 -6.52 -3.81 6.33
C GLU A 27 -5.41 -4.75 6.82
N GLU A 28 -5.78 -5.93 7.32
CA GLU A 28 -4.80 -6.94 7.76
C GLU A 28 -3.93 -7.45 6.61
N LEU A 29 -4.51 -7.73 5.43
CA LEU A 29 -3.75 -8.14 4.25
C LEU A 29 -2.80 -7.03 3.77
N ALA A 30 -3.22 -5.76 3.84
CA ALA A 30 -2.36 -4.64 3.51
C ALA A 30 -1.16 -4.54 4.45
N LYS A 31 -1.38 -4.76 5.76
CA LYS A 31 -0.29 -4.81 6.75
C LYS A 31 0.68 -5.95 6.47
N GLN A 32 0.17 -7.17 6.23
CA GLN A 32 1.00 -8.34 5.92
C GLN A 32 1.84 -8.12 4.65
N ARG A 33 1.25 -7.51 3.62
CA ARG A 33 1.97 -7.18 2.39
C ARG A 33 3.14 -6.23 2.69
N THR A 34 2.89 -5.14 3.40
CA THR A 34 3.94 -4.19 3.78
C THR A 34 5.03 -4.84 4.63
N GLU A 35 4.67 -5.75 5.54
CA GLU A 35 5.65 -6.47 6.36
C GLU A 35 6.54 -7.39 5.52
N LEU A 36 5.98 -8.11 4.55
CA LEU A 36 6.75 -8.94 3.62
C LEU A 36 7.67 -8.09 2.73
N GLU A 37 7.16 -6.99 2.16
CA GLU A 37 7.95 -6.06 1.36
C GLU A 37 9.14 -5.51 2.16
N ASN A 38 8.93 -5.15 3.44
CA ASN A 38 10.01 -4.69 4.33
C ASN A 38 11.06 -5.79 4.57
N LEU A 39 10.64 -7.04 4.77
CA LEU A 39 11.55 -8.17 4.93
C LEU A 39 12.37 -8.43 3.67
N ASP A 40 11.75 -8.33 2.50
CA ASP A 40 12.42 -8.49 1.20
C ASP A 40 13.47 -7.39 0.98
N ILE A 41 13.15 -6.13 1.32
CA ILE A 41 14.11 -5.01 1.27
C ILE A 41 15.32 -5.29 2.17
N ILE A 42 15.08 -5.75 3.41
CA ILE A 42 16.17 -6.12 4.33
C ILE A 42 17.01 -7.26 3.77
N GLY A 43 16.37 -8.29 3.19
CA GLY A 43 17.05 -9.41 2.55
C GLY A 43 17.96 -8.96 1.41
N LEU A 44 17.45 -8.08 0.54
CA LEU A 44 18.20 -7.50 -0.55
C LEU A 44 19.43 -6.72 -0.05
N VAL A 45 19.25 -5.79 0.90
CA VAL A 45 20.35 -4.99 1.45
C VAL A 45 21.42 -5.87 2.10
N ARG A 46 21.03 -6.89 2.87
CA ARG A 46 21.97 -7.84 3.48
C ARG A 46 22.76 -8.63 2.44
N SER A 47 22.12 -9.01 1.33
CA SER A 47 22.80 -9.73 0.24
C SER A 47 23.85 -8.89 -0.48
N MET A 48 23.72 -7.55 -0.44
CA MET A 48 24.72 -6.62 -0.98
C MET A 48 25.95 -6.46 -0.06
N GLY A 49 25.89 -6.98 1.18
CA GLY A 49 27.02 -6.95 2.12
C GLY A 49 27.41 -5.55 2.60
N LEU A 50 26.50 -4.57 2.49
CA LEU A 50 26.73 -3.20 2.96
C LEU A 50 26.66 -3.11 4.48
N ASP A 51 27.58 -2.38 5.08
CA ASP A 51 27.44 -1.98 6.48
C ASP A 51 26.47 -0.78 6.64
N PRO A 52 26.00 -0.48 7.87
CA PRO A 52 25.06 0.61 8.11
C PRO A 52 25.55 1.99 7.65
N ASP A 53 26.84 2.29 7.75
CA ASP A 53 27.41 3.58 7.39
C ASP A 53 27.48 3.74 5.86
N GLN A 54 27.82 2.67 5.14
CA GLN A 54 27.79 2.61 3.68
C GLN A 54 26.37 2.76 3.14
N LEU A 55 25.40 2.10 3.76
CA LEU A 55 23.99 2.27 3.39
C LEU A 55 23.51 3.71 3.66
N ALA A 56 23.87 4.29 4.81
CA ALA A 56 23.54 5.67 5.14
C ALA A 56 24.15 6.67 4.15
N ALA A 57 25.41 6.47 3.76
CA ALA A 57 26.08 7.28 2.74
C ALA A 57 25.41 7.15 1.36
N LEU A 58 24.99 5.94 0.98
CA LEU A 58 24.25 5.71 -0.26
C LEU A 58 22.90 6.43 -0.27
N ILE A 59 22.12 6.32 0.82
CA ILE A 59 20.82 7.01 0.95
C ILE A 59 21.01 8.53 0.93
N HIS A 60 21.98 9.04 1.67
CA HIS A 60 22.30 10.46 1.69
C HIS A 60 22.64 10.96 0.28
N ASN A 61 23.51 10.25 -0.44
CA ASN A 61 23.89 10.64 -1.80
C ASN A 61 22.74 10.52 -2.80
N ALA A 62 21.87 9.52 -2.68
CA ALA A 62 20.66 9.38 -3.50
C ALA A 62 19.64 10.50 -3.26
N GLN A 63 19.52 10.99 -2.03
CA GLN A 63 18.66 12.12 -1.68
C GLN A 63 19.17 13.47 -2.21
N HIS A 64 20.49 13.59 -2.46
CA HIS A 64 21.13 14.83 -2.91
C HIS A 64 21.53 14.82 -4.39
N GLY A 65 21.31 13.71 -5.10
CA GLY A 65 21.61 13.53 -6.52
C GLY A 65 20.38 13.66 -7.43
N ALA A 66 20.11 14.90 -7.88
CA ALA A 66 19.31 15.33 -9.05
C ALA A 66 17.80 14.95 -9.16
N PRO A 67 16.96 15.84 -9.74
CA PRO A 67 15.56 15.59 -9.99
C PRO A 67 15.39 14.56 -11.12
N VAL A 68 14.59 13.52 -10.90
CA VAL A 68 14.04 12.72 -11.99
C VAL A 68 12.89 13.52 -12.60
N GLY A 69 13.19 14.33 -13.62
CA GLY A 69 12.21 15.23 -14.20
C GLY A 69 12.67 15.94 -15.47
N GLU A 70 13.11 15.20 -16.49
CA GLU A 70 13.04 15.65 -17.89
C GLU A 70 12.24 14.62 -18.68
N GLY A 71 10.93 14.64 -18.48
CA GLY A 71 9.96 14.13 -19.44
C GLY A 71 9.29 15.34 -20.07
N ASP A 72 9.72 15.70 -21.27
CA ASP A 72 9.05 16.67 -22.14
C ASP A 72 7.58 16.24 -22.33
N SER A 73 6.66 16.99 -21.74
CA SER A 73 5.24 16.89 -22.03
C SER A 73 4.72 18.25 -22.46
N SER A 74 5.25 18.73 -23.58
CA SER A 74 4.54 19.70 -24.43
C SER A 74 3.31 19.01 -25.02
N HIS A 75 2.25 18.83 -24.22
CA HIS A 75 0.92 18.52 -24.75
C HIS A 75 0.18 19.84 -24.95
N GLU A 76 0.15 20.24 -26.22
CA GLU A 76 -0.61 21.34 -26.79
C GLU A 76 -2.10 21.22 -26.42
N ASN A 77 -2.69 22.32 -25.95
CA ASN A 77 -4.13 22.45 -25.75
C ASN A 77 -4.86 22.29 -27.09
N VAL A 78 -5.94 21.49 -27.09
CA VAL A 78 -7.04 21.58 -28.07
C VAL A 78 -8.31 21.89 -27.30
#